data_AF-A0A357Y8B1-F1
#
_entry.id   AF-A0A357Y8B1-F1
#
_cell.length_a   1.000
_cell.length_b   1.000
_cell.length_c   1.000
_cell.angle_alpha   90.00
_cell.angle_beta   90.00
_cell.angle_gamma   90.00
#
_symmetry.space_group_name_H-M   'P 1'
#
loop_
_entity.id
_entity.type
_entity.pdbx_description
1 polymer ?
#
loop_
_entity_poly.entity_id
_entity_poly.type
_entity_poly.pdbx_seq_one_letter_code
_entity_poly.pdbx_strand_id
1 'polypeptide(L)'
;MAEFLVLMSWEAPEHELREKTPDWYWAVGIIAFGFLILAILLKNFLFAILVLLGGFTVAMYGVKQPKIVNFAITSRGIKVEDKLYPYDNLQFFWINYDPPHVRELYLISKKTFQPQISIPLGQADPNEVREHLIKFLEEKEIEESLFDTIARFFRF
;
A
#
# COMPACT_ATOMS: atom_id res chain seq x y z
N MET A 1 29.48 -13.03 -0.60
CA MET A 1 28.07 -12.62 -0.73
C MET A 1 27.27 -13.84 -0.32
N ALA A 2 26.52 -13.81 0.79
CA ALA A 2 25.85 -15.01 1.27
C ALA A 2 24.73 -15.40 0.29
N GLU A 3 24.83 -16.56 -0.34
CA GLU A 3 23.73 -17.13 -1.11
C GLU A 3 22.65 -17.57 -0.11
N PHE A 4 21.57 -16.81 -0.05
CA PHE A 4 20.38 -17.22 0.69
C PHE A 4 19.54 -18.08 -0.25
N LEU A 5 19.11 -19.26 0.21
CA LEU A 5 18.19 -20.07 -0.57
C LEU A 5 16.85 -19.34 -0.66
N VAL A 6 16.51 -18.91 -1.87
CA VAL A 6 15.19 -18.37 -2.20
C VAL A 6 14.25 -19.56 -2.33
N LEU A 7 13.23 -19.61 -1.48
CA LEU A 7 12.23 -20.67 -1.46
C LEU A 7 11.11 -20.37 -2.46
N MET A 8 10.69 -19.10 -2.53
CA MET A 8 9.65 -18.60 -3.41
C MET A 8 9.89 -17.12 -3.68
N SER A 9 9.59 -16.65 -4.88
CA SER A 9 9.64 -15.22 -5.22
C SER A 9 8.46 -14.85 -6.12
N TRP A 10 7.92 -13.65 -5.94
CA TRP A 10 6.85 -13.10 -6.77
C TRP A 10 7.04 -11.60 -6.97
N GLU A 11 6.39 -11.10 -8.01
CA GLU A 11 6.35 -9.68 -8.31
C GLU A 11 4.96 -9.15 -7.99
N ALA A 12 4.90 -8.02 -7.28
CA ALA A 12 3.65 -7.33 -7.03
C ALA A 12 3.90 -5.81 -7.03
N PRO A 13 2.90 -5.00 -7.42
CA PRO A 13 3.03 -3.55 -7.34
C PRO A 13 3.20 -3.12 -5.88
N GLU A 14 4.09 -2.16 -5.57
CA GLU A 14 4.42 -1.69 -4.21
C GLU A 14 3.18 -1.37 -3.35
N HIS A 15 2.14 -0.89 -4.02
CA HIS A 15 0.81 -0.70 -3.48
C HIS A 15 -0.17 -1.33 -4.47
N GLU A 16 -1.27 -1.93 -3.99
CA GLU A 16 -2.33 -2.33 -4.92
C GLU A 16 -2.67 -1.16 -5.85
N LEU A 17 -2.66 -1.43 -7.16
CA LEU A 17 -3.01 -0.47 -8.20
C LEU A 17 -4.50 -0.13 -8.04
N ARG A 18 -4.83 0.78 -7.11
CA ARG A 18 -6.14 1.42 -7.09
C ARG A 18 -6.12 2.48 -8.16
N GLU A 19 -6.46 2.05 -9.39
CA GLU A 19 -6.74 2.94 -10.50
C GLU A 19 -7.73 4.00 -10.01
N LYS A 20 -7.29 5.26 -9.95
CA LYS A 20 -8.19 6.37 -9.61
C LYS A 20 -9.19 6.50 -10.76
N THR A 21 -10.46 6.25 -10.46
CA THR A 21 -11.53 6.36 -11.46
C THR A 21 -11.64 7.81 -11.95
N PRO A 22 -12.16 8.04 -13.18
CA PRO A 22 -12.40 9.38 -13.71
C PRO A 22 -13.17 10.31 -12.75
N ASP A 23 -14.06 9.75 -11.93
CA ASP A 23 -14.82 10.46 -10.89
C ASP A 23 -13.93 11.19 -9.87
N TRP A 24 -12.76 10.65 -9.56
CA TRP A 24 -11.82 11.28 -8.63
C TRP A 24 -11.27 12.59 -9.20
N TYR A 25 -10.91 12.59 -10.49
CA TYR A 25 -10.45 13.80 -11.18
C TYR A 25 -11.57 14.83 -11.30
N TRP A 26 -12.80 14.40 -11.54
CA TRP A 26 -13.97 15.28 -11.51
C TRP A 26 -14.19 15.92 -10.14
N ALA A 27 -14.07 15.16 -9.05
CA ALA A 27 -14.20 15.68 -7.69
C ALA A 27 -13.13 16.74 -7.38
N VAL A 28 -11.86 16.45 -7.68
CA VAL A 28 -10.76 17.41 -7.53
C VAL A 28 -10.99 18.67 -8.36
N GLY A 29 -11.45 18.52 -9.60
CA GLY A 29 -11.77 19.64 -10.50
C GLY A 29 -12.91 20.52 -9.98
N ILE A 30 -14.01 19.92 -9.50
CA ILE A 30 -15.15 20.66 -8.94
C ILE A 30 -14.74 21.43 -7.69
N ILE A 31 -13.97 20.81 -6.79
CA ILE A 31 -13.49 21.46 -5.57
C ILE A 31 -12.56 22.63 -5.90
N ALA A 32 -11.58 22.40 -6.79
CA ALA A 32 -10.65 23.44 -7.23
C ALA A 32 -11.39 24.61 -7.92
N PHE A 33 -12.40 24.31 -8.74
CA PHE A 33 -13.22 25.32 -9.39
C PHE A 33 -14.03 26.16 -8.38
N GLY A 34 -14.62 25.51 -7.37
CA GLY A 34 -15.30 26.20 -6.27
C GLY A 34 -14.37 27.15 -5.52
N PHE A 35 -13.16 26.72 -5.21
CA PHE A 35 -12.16 27.58 -4.56
C PHE A 35 -11.66 28.72 -5.46
N LEU A 36 -11.57 28.51 -6.77
CA LEU A 36 -11.24 29.57 -7.73
C LEU A 36 -12.32 30.65 -7.76
N ILE A 37 -13.60 30.27 -7.79
CA ILE A 37 -14.71 31.23 -7.69
C ILE A 37 -14.59 32.03 -6.39
N LEU A 38 -14.35 31.36 -5.27
CA LEU A 38 -14.18 32.01 -3.97
C LEU A 38 -13.01 33.00 -3.99
N ALA A 39 -11.89 32.65 -4.62
CA ALA A 39 -10.73 33.52 -4.76
C ALA A 39 -11.06 34.80 -5.53
N ILE A 40 -11.84 34.69 -6.62
CA ILE A 40 -12.28 35.84 -7.43
C ILE A 40 -13.22 36.73 -6.62
N LEU A 41 -14.20 36.16 -5.90
CA LEU A 41 -15.12 36.91 -5.06
C LEU A 41 -14.40 37.69 -3.94
N LEU A 42 -13.37 37.07 -3.36
CA LEU A 42 -12.51 37.69 -2.35
C LEU A 42 -11.44 38.64 -2.95
N LYS A 43 -11.35 38.74 -4.29
CA LYS A 43 -10.30 39.46 -5.02
C LYS A 43 -8.90 39.08 -4.56
N ASN A 44 -8.70 37.82 -4.18
CA ASN A 44 -7.47 37.32 -3.61
C ASN A 44 -6.69 36.52 -4.66
N PHE A 45 -5.79 37.21 -5.35
CA PHE A 45 -4.95 36.62 -6.38
C PHE A 45 -3.98 35.54 -5.85
N LEU A 46 -3.43 35.74 -4.65
CA LEU A 46 -2.55 34.77 -4.00
C LEU A 46 -3.28 33.45 -3.73
N PHE A 47 -4.51 33.52 -3.23
CA PHE A 47 -5.31 32.33 -2.98
C PHE A 47 -5.64 31.59 -4.29
N ALA A 48 -5.96 32.30 -5.38
CA ALA A 48 -6.21 31.69 -6.68
C ALA A 48 -4.99 30.89 -7.20
N ILE A 49 -3.79 31.45 -7.09
CA ILE A 49 -2.55 30.75 -7.47
C ILE A 49 -2.36 29.49 -6.62
N LEU A 50 -2.58 29.59 -5.31
CA LEU A 50 -2.40 28.47 -4.39
C LEU A 50 -3.37 27.32 -4.72
N VAL A 51 -4.62 27.65 -5.06
CA VAL A 51 -5.62 26.66 -5.51
C VAL A 51 -5.19 25.99 -6.81
N LEU A 52 -4.66 26.73 -7.78
CA LEU A 52 -4.16 26.15 -9.03
C LEU A 52 -2.99 25.21 -8.80
N LEU A 53 -1.99 25.64 -8.02
CA LEU A 53 -0.81 24.82 -7.70
C LEU A 53 -1.19 23.58 -6.87
N GLY A 54 -2.07 23.74 -5.89
CA GLY A 54 -2.57 22.66 -5.05
C GLY A 54 -3.36 21.64 -5.87
N GLY A 55 -4.32 22.11 -6.68
CA GLY A 55 -5.10 21.26 -7.58
C GLY A 55 -4.22 20.52 -8.58
N PHE A 56 -3.24 21.20 -9.18
CA PHE A 56 -2.28 20.56 -10.08
C PHE A 56 -1.42 19.51 -9.37
N THR A 57 -0.92 19.80 -8.17
CA THR A 57 -0.11 18.86 -7.38
C THR A 57 -0.92 17.62 -7.00
N VAL A 58 -2.17 17.80 -6.55
CA VAL A 58 -3.09 16.70 -6.24
C VAL A 58 -3.36 15.86 -7.49
N ALA A 59 -3.67 16.51 -8.62
CA ALA A 59 -3.89 15.82 -9.88
C ALA A 59 -2.66 14.99 -10.30
N MET A 60 -1.45 15.55 -10.14
CA MET A 60 -0.20 14.84 -10.44
C MET A 60 0.07 13.65 -9.51
N TYR A 61 -0.28 13.78 -8.23
CA TYR A 61 -0.17 12.66 -7.28
C TYR A 61 -1.05 11.47 -7.71
N GLY A 62 -2.23 11.73 -8.28
CA GLY A 62 -3.14 10.69 -8.77
C GLY A 62 -2.61 9.87 -9.96
N VAL A 63 -1.58 10.35 -10.66
CA VAL A 63 -1.00 9.69 -11.86
C VAL A 63 0.16 8.74 -11.50
N LYS A 64 0.60 8.72 -10.24
CA LYS A 64 1.77 7.93 -9.84
C LYS A 64 1.45 6.43 -9.90
N GLN A 65 1.90 5.77 -10.96
CA GLN A 65 1.80 4.32 -11.09
C GLN A 65 2.68 3.64 -10.03
N PRO A 66 2.16 2.66 -9.29
CA PRO A 66 2.94 1.88 -8.35
C PRO A 66 4.03 1.12 -9.11
N LYS A 67 5.25 1.18 -8.59
CA LYS A 67 6.37 0.42 -9.16
C LYS A 67 6.15 -1.06 -8.88
N ILE A 68 6.55 -1.92 -9.80
CA ILE A 68 6.61 -3.36 -9.56
C ILE A 68 7.79 -3.62 -8.62
N VAL A 69 7.53 -4.37 -7.56
CA VAL A 69 8.47 -4.70 -6.48
C VAL A 69 8.63 -6.21 -6.42
N ASN A 70 9.87 -6.66 -6.31
CA ASN A 70 10.24 -8.06 -6.15
C ASN A 70 10.20 -8.48 -4.68
N PHE A 71 9.41 -9.51 -4.40
CA PHE A 71 9.29 -10.13 -3.09
C PHE A 71 9.84 -11.54 -3.12
N ALA A 72 10.52 -11.96 -2.05
CA ALA A 72 11.02 -13.31 -1.93
C ALA A 72 10.97 -13.83 -0.49
N ILE A 73 10.51 -15.06 -0.32
CA ILE A 73 10.65 -15.83 0.90
C ILE A 73 11.99 -16.56 0.83
N THR A 74 12.86 -16.29 1.80
CA THR A 74 14.19 -16.90 1.90
C THR A 74 14.31 -17.70 3.18
N SER A 75 15.30 -18.58 3.27
CA SER A 75 15.55 -19.38 4.48
C SER A 75 15.85 -18.57 5.75
N ARG A 76 16.14 -17.26 5.66
CA ARG A 76 16.43 -16.39 6.82
C ARG A 76 15.36 -15.32 7.08
N GLY A 77 14.43 -15.13 6.17
CA GLY A 77 13.47 -14.03 6.26
C GLY A 77 12.83 -13.69 4.93
N ILE A 78 12.10 -12.58 4.93
CA ILE A 78 11.38 -12.09 3.75
C ILE A 78 12.17 -10.94 3.15
N LYS A 79 12.51 -11.06 1.86
CA LYS A 79 13.23 -10.04 1.10
C LYS A 79 12.22 -9.21 0.31
N VAL A 80 12.31 -7.90 0.45
CA VAL A 80 11.54 -6.90 -0.29
C VAL A 80 12.57 -6.03 -1.03
N GLU A 81 12.64 -6.15 -2.35
CA GLU A 81 13.70 -5.55 -3.17
C GLU A 81 15.08 -5.85 -2.60
N ASP A 82 15.84 -4.85 -2.14
CA ASP A 82 17.18 -5.01 -1.59
C ASP A 82 17.21 -5.22 -0.07
N LYS A 83 16.05 -5.17 0.61
CA LYS A 83 15.96 -5.22 2.07
C LYS A 83 15.48 -6.59 2.55
N LEU A 84 16.26 -7.22 3.42
CA LEU A 84 15.87 -8.47 4.11
C LEU A 84 15.24 -8.15 5.47
N TYR A 85 14.08 -8.73 5.73
CA TYR A 85 13.40 -8.75 7.02
C TYR A 85 13.60 -10.13 7.66
N PRO A 86 14.54 -10.29 8.61
CA PRO A 86 14.81 -11.57 9.25
C PRO A 86 13.63 -12.04 10.10
N TYR A 87 13.39 -13.36 10.12
CA TYR A 87 12.31 -13.95 10.94
C TYR A 87 12.44 -13.63 12.44
N ASP A 88 13.68 -13.49 12.94
CA ASP A 88 13.93 -13.11 14.33
C ASP A 88 13.31 -11.76 14.72
N ASN A 89 13.15 -10.85 13.76
CA ASN A 89 12.53 -9.54 13.95
C ASN A 89 11.02 -9.54 13.71
N LEU A 90 10.45 -10.63 13.22
CA LEU A 90 9.03 -10.79 12.94
C LEU A 90 8.39 -11.60 14.08
N GLN A 91 7.15 -11.26 14.41
CA GLN A 91 6.39 -11.85 15.50
C GLN A 91 5.40 -12.89 14.98
N PHE A 92 4.58 -12.51 14.00
CA PHE A 92 3.61 -13.36 13.34
C PHE A 92 3.27 -12.78 11.96
N PHE A 93 2.60 -13.57 11.13
CA PHE A 93 2.07 -13.12 9.86
C PHE A 93 0.56 -13.36 9.78
N TRP A 94 -0.10 -12.62 8.87
CA TRP A 94 -1.49 -12.83 8.50
C TRP A 94 -1.62 -12.74 6.99
N ILE A 95 -2.40 -13.63 6.38
CA ILE A 95 -2.73 -13.53 4.96
C ILE A 95 -4.17 -13.03 4.87
N ASN A 96 -4.31 -11.77 4.48
CA ASN A 96 -5.59 -11.15 4.25
C ASN A 96 -5.98 -11.36 2.78
N TYR A 97 -6.88 -12.30 2.56
CA TYR A 97 -7.31 -12.70 1.23
C TYR A 97 -8.84 -12.66 1.14
N ASP A 98 -9.36 -11.55 0.59
CA ASP A 98 -10.77 -11.35 0.29
C ASP A 98 -10.93 -10.88 -1.17
N PRO A 99 -10.92 -11.81 -2.14
CA PRO A 99 -11.12 -11.47 -3.54
C PRO A 99 -12.50 -10.88 -3.79
N PRO A 100 -12.64 -9.81 -4.59
CA PRO A 100 -11.63 -9.25 -5.50
C PRO A 100 -10.83 -8.07 -4.93
N HIS A 101 -10.98 -7.75 -3.64
CA HIS A 101 -10.58 -6.44 -3.09
C HIS A 101 -9.32 -6.45 -2.23
N VAL A 102 -8.91 -7.60 -1.69
CA VAL A 102 -7.76 -7.69 -0.79
C VAL A 102 -6.92 -8.93 -1.10
N ARG A 103 -5.64 -8.72 -1.41
CA ARG A 103 -4.64 -9.79 -1.59
C ARG A 103 -3.31 -9.39 -0.96
N GLU A 104 -3.27 -9.34 0.37
CA GLU A 104 -2.12 -8.82 1.11
C GLU A 104 -1.62 -9.79 2.19
N LEU A 105 -0.31 -9.85 2.34
CA LEU A 105 0.41 -10.51 3.42
C LEU A 105 0.83 -9.44 4.44
N TYR A 106 0.36 -9.55 5.66
CA TYR A 106 0.79 -8.71 6.77
C TYR A 106 1.88 -9.42 7.56
N LEU A 107 3.00 -8.74 7.77
CA LEU A 107 4.07 -9.18 8.66
C LEU A 107 4.14 -8.23 9.85
N ILE A 108 3.96 -8.79 11.04
CA ILE A 108 4.06 -8.01 12.27
C ILE A 108 5.47 -8.09 12.80
N SER A 109 6.11 -6.94 12.93
CA SER A 109 7.48 -6.77 13.40
C SER A 109 7.48 -6.55 14.91
N LYS A 110 8.49 -7.12 15.59
CA LYS A 110 8.72 -6.89 17.03
C LYS A 110 9.14 -5.46 17.36
N LYS A 111 9.41 -4.61 16.35
CA LYS A 111 9.91 -3.25 16.51
C LYS A 111 8.76 -2.26 16.77
N THR A 112 8.93 -1.40 17.77
CA THR A 112 7.94 -0.41 18.22
C THR A 112 7.58 0.65 17.18
N PHE A 113 8.49 1.00 16.25
CA PHE A 113 8.29 2.11 15.31
C PHE A 113 7.68 1.73 13.96
N GLN A 114 7.71 0.45 13.57
CA GLN A 114 7.07 -0.02 12.35
C GLN A 114 6.50 -1.42 12.62
N PRO A 115 5.30 -1.48 13.24
CA PRO A 115 4.75 -2.73 13.76
C PRO A 115 4.21 -3.63 12.64
N GLN A 116 3.79 -3.08 11.50
CA GLN A 116 3.20 -3.85 10.41
C GLN A 116 3.87 -3.53 9.07
N ILE A 117 4.18 -4.57 8.31
CA ILE A 117 4.67 -4.51 6.94
C ILE A 117 3.62 -5.22 6.07
N SER A 118 2.96 -4.47 5.20
CA SER A 118 2.01 -5.03 4.22
C SER A 118 2.75 -5.34 2.92
N ILE A 119 2.57 -6.56 2.43
CA ILE A 119 3.18 -7.08 1.20
C ILE A 119 2.05 -7.54 0.27
N PRO A 120 1.85 -6.91 -0.90
CA PRO A 120 0.87 -7.37 -1.86
C PRO A 120 1.28 -8.72 -2.46
N LEU A 121 0.31 -9.62 -2.56
CA LEU A 121 0.51 -10.96 -3.14
C LEU A 121 0.48 -10.94 -4.67
N GLY A 122 -0.22 -9.97 -5.27
CA GLY A 122 -0.34 -9.86 -6.72
C GLY A 122 -0.99 -11.10 -7.34
N GLN A 123 -0.18 -11.88 -8.07
CA GLN A 123 -0.58 -13.15 -8.71
C GLN A 123 -0.08 -14.40 -7.95
N ALA A 124 0.65 -14.24 -6.84
CA ALA A 124 1.11 -15.37 -6.04
C ALA A 124 -0.07 -16.09 -5.39
N ASP A 125 -0.01 -17.43 -5.31
CA ASP A 125 -1.01 -18.22 -4.60
C ASP A 125 -0.87 -17.99 -3.08
N PRO A 126 -1.90 -17.45 -2.41
CA PRO A 126 -1.86 -17.25 -0.96
C PRO A 126 -1.57 -18.53 -0.18
N ASN A 127 -2.00 -19.70 -0.68
CA ASN A 127 -1.77 -20.97 -0.01
C ASN A 127 -0.31 -21.39 -0.10
N GLU A 128 0.32 -21.20 -1.26
CA GLU A 128 1.76 -21.48 -1.44
C GLU A 128 2.60 -20.58 -0.52
N VAL A 129 2.27 -19.29 -0.45
CA VAL A 129 2.90 -18.35 0.48
C VAL A 129 2.72 -18.80 1.93
N ARG A 130 1.51 -19.23 2.32
CA ARG A 130 1.22 -19.77 3.66
C ARG A 130 2.08 -20.99 3.97
N GLU A 131 2.13 -21.98 3.07
CA GLU A 131 2.87 -23.22 3.25
C GLU A 131 4.37 -23.01 3.47
N HIS A 132 4.94 -21.98 2.85
CA HIS A 132 6.33 -21.60 3.04
C HIS A 132 6.55 -20.82 4.34
N LEU A 133 5.67 -19.88 4.68
CA LEU A 133 5.84 -18.99 5.84
C LEU A 133 5.54 -19.65 7.18
N ILE A 134 4.55 -20.56 7.24
CA ILE A 134 4.15 -21.23 8.49
C ILE A 134 5.26 -22.09 9.10
N LYS A 135 6.27 -22.45 8.30
CA LYS A 135 7.48 -23.17 8.74
C LYS A 135 8.43 -22.30 9.57
N PHE A 136 8.31 -20.97 9.47
CA PHE A 136 9.23 -20.01 10.08
C PHE A 136 8.55 -19.03 11.05
N LEU A 137 7.27 -18.71 10.82
CA LEU A 137 6.49 -17.77 11.62
C LEU A 137 5.12 -18.37 11.95
N GLU A 138 4.53 -17.92 13.05
CA GLU A 138 3.15 -18.25 13.43
C GLU A 138 2.16 -17.41 12.60
N GLU A 139 1.05 -18.01 12.17
CA GLU A 139 -0.07 -17.29 11.53
C GLU A 139 -1.05 -16.82 12.62
N LYS A 140 -1.35 -15.52 12.69
CA LYS A 140 -2.39 -14.96 13.59
C LYS A 140 -3.26 -13.99 12.84
N GLU A 141 -4.56 -14.14 13.01
CA GLU A 141 -5.54 -13.21 12.47
C GLU A 141 -5.38 -11.82 13.11
N ILE A 142 -5.36 -10.80 12.26
CA ILE A 142 -5.37 -9.40 12.67
C ILE A 142 -6.78 -8.89 12.42
N GLU A 143 -7.51 -8.55 13.47
CA GLU A 143 -8.75 -7.79 13.33
C GLU A 143 -8.39 -6.45 12.66
N GLU A 144 -8.85 -6.25 11.43
CA GLU A 144 -8.70 -4.97 10.75
C GLU A 144 -9.32 -3.89 11.65
N SER A 145 -8.54 -2.85 11.97
CA SER A 145 -9.08 -1.75 12.75
C SER A 145 -10.29 -1.20 12.00
N LEU A 146 -11.40 -0.90 12.70
CA LEU A 146 -12.59 -0.32 12.07
C LEU A 146 -12.25 0.93 11.24
N PHE A 147 -11.16 1.63 11.59
CA PHE A 147 -10.61 2.74 10.82
C PHE A 147 -10.08 2.35 9.43
N ASP A 148 -9.49 1.17 9.27
CA ASP A 148 -9.02 0.67 7.96
C ASP A 148 -10.20 0.28 7.08
N THR A 149 -11.25 -0.31 7.66
CA THR A 149 -12.52 -0.60 6.97
C THR A 149 -13.19 0.69 6.50
N ILE A 150 -13.20 1.70 7.36
CA ILE A 150 -13.72 3.04 7.05
C ILE A 150 -12.85 3.70 5.96
N ALA A 151 -11.53 3.71 6.08
CA ALA A 151 -10.64 4.29 5.07
C ALA A 151 -10.81 3.61 3.69
N ARG A 152 -10.98 2.28 3.66
CA ARG A 152 -11.34 1.54 2.44
C ARG A 152 -12.70 1.94 1.89
N PHE A 153 -13.72 2.06 2.75
CA PHE A 153 -15.06 2.50 2.34
C PHE A 153 -15.06 3.93 1.79
N PHE A 154 -14.24 4.82 2.35
CA PHE A 154 -14.10 6.22 1.94
C PHE A 154 -13.16 6.43 0.74
N ARG A 155 -12.68 5.37 0.07
CA ARG A 155 -12.00 5.44 -1.23
C ARG A 155 -10.75 6.34 -1.28
N PHE A 156 -10.00 6.46 -0.19
CA PHE A 156 -8.70 7.14 -0.19
C PHE A 156 -7.55 6.19 -0.55
#